data_AF-A0AAU3GJ06-F1
#
_entry.id   AF-A0AAU3GJ06-F1
#
_cell.length_a   1.000
_cell.length_b   1.000
_cell.length_c   1.000
_cell.angle_alpha   90.00
_cell.angle_beta   90.00
_cell.angle_gamma   90.00
#
_symmetry.space_group_name_H-M   'P 1'
#
loop_
_entity.id
_entity.type
_entity.pdbx_description
1 polymer ?
#
loop_
_entity_poly.entity_id
_entity_poly.type
_entity_poly.pdbx_seq_one_letter_code
_entity_poly.pdbx_strand_id
1 'polypeptide(L)'
;MAPELPVMVGAVNGALRSVNVRVKSKDTPIAGVLSADRTQWRSKRGMAPGETYQVTVVAVDPSGKTKQVSSEFSTVKATQLFAVDKILPNKEITGLTVGIGMPIMLTFDHPITDRVSVERNLMVQTSNPVEGAWHWFDDKSVSFRPKKYWPAHTKVKLVAQLAGVHGGAGMYGSQDYVREFTIGRSQISHADTVSHQMTVERDGQVIRTVPLSAGEGGDWRHYTTNGIHLAMSREDVTTMTNPDTGPGGAGYYSLTVYDTVRISDSGEYVHGAPWSVGSQGNSNVSHGCINVSPSNAKWFKETTLIGDPIIVSGTPRQLDPANGWGHWQETWPQWLRWSGLRSGFTTETLSAYPVADHTTTTADEKKKVTS
;
A
#
# COMPACT_ATOMS: atom_id res chain seq x y z
N MET A 1 19.09 -16.10 21.00
CA MET A 1 18.08 -15.07 21.38
C MET A 1 17.06 -14.95 20.28
N ALA A 2 15.83 -14.58 20.62
CA ALA A 2 14.79 -14.28 19.64
C ALA A 2 15.22 -13.02 18.84
N PRO A 3 15.29 -13.06 17.51
CA PRO A 3 15.82 -11.98 16.68
C PRO A 3 14.95 -10.72 16.70
N GLU A 4 13.65 -10.84 16.92
CA GLU A 4 12.68 -9.74 16.85
C GLU A 4 12.79 -8.75 18.01
N LEU A 5 13.46 -9.14 19.10
CA LEU A 5 13.64 -8.27 20.26
C LEU A 5 14.85 -7.34 20.11
N PRO A 6 14.73 -6.06 20.52
CA PRO A 6 15.87 -5.17 20.63
C PRO A 6 16.92 -5.70 21.61
N VAL A 7 18.19 -5.44 21.31
CA VAL A 7 19.30 -5.69 22.22
C VAL A 7 19.35 -4.57 23.24
N MET A 8 19.39 -4.95 24.52
CA MET A 8 19.54 -4.03 25.65
C MET A 8 20.90 -4.25 26.30
N VAL A 9 21.60 -3.17 26.59
CA VAL A 9 22.85 -3.18 27.37
C VAL A 9 22.69 -2.22 28.54
N GLY A 10 23.03 -2.67 29.74
CA GLY A 10 22.95 -1.86 30.97
C GLY A 10 24.30 -1.78 31.69
N ALA A 11 24.56 -0.64 32.32
CA ALA A 11 25.65 -0.46 33.28
C ALA A 11 25.07 -0.47 34.71
N VAL A 12 25.75 -1.19 35.61
CA VAL A 12 25.47 -1.17 37.06
C VAL A 12 26.65 -0.50 37.74
N ASN A 13 26.38 0.48 38.61
CA ASN A 13 27.41 1.25 39.32
C ASN A 13 28.40 1.98 38.38
N GLY A 14 27.90 2.53 37.27
CA GLY A 14 28.70 3.28 36.30
C GLY A 14 27.87 3.76 35.12
N ALA A 15 28.52 4.36 34.13
CA ALA A 15 27.90 4.87 32.90
C ALA A 15 28.52 4.25 31.65
N LEU A 16 27.70 4.06 30.61
CA LEU A 16 28.11 3.60 29.29
C LEU A 16 28.77 4.76 28.51
N ARG A 17 30.06 4.63 28.24
CA ARG A 17 30.78 5.56 27.35
C ARG A 17 30.49 5.25 25.89
N SER A 18 30.60 3.98 25.51
CA SER A 18 30.29 3.52 24.15
C SER A 18 29.76 2.10 24.15
N VAL A 19 28.81 1.84 23.26
CA VAL A 19 28.30 0.50 22.96
C VAL A 19 28.40 0.30 21.46
N ASN A 20 29.09 -0.75 21.05
CA ASN A 20 29.26 -1.12 19.65
C ASN A 20 28.74 -2.55 19.47
N VAL A 21 27.66 -2.70 18.72
CA VAL A 21 27.06 -4.00 18.40
C VAL A 21 27.25 -4.24 16.92
N ARG A 22 27.80 -5.40 16.53
CA ARG A 22 28.08 -5.72 15.11
C ARG A 22 27.71 -7.15 14.77
N VAL A 23 27.35 -7.37 13.50
CA VAL A 23 27.26 -8.71 12.92
C VAL A 23 28.68 -9.26 12.76
N LYS A 24 29.02 -10.32 13.48
CA LYS A 24 30.39 -10.88 13.55
C LYS A 24 30.93 -11.32 12.18
N SER A 25 30.06 -11.86 11.32
CA SER A 25 30.42 -12.36 9.99
C SER A 25 30.70 -11.25 8.97
N LYS A 26 30.10 -10.06 9.15
CA LYS A 26 30.08 -8.97 8.15
C LYS A 26 30.69 -7.66 8.66
N ASP A 27 31.10 -7.61 9.94
CA ASP A 27 31.50 -6.40 10.68
C ASP A 27 30.52 -5.21 10.55
N THR A 28 29.24 -5.50 10.29
CA THR A 28 28.22 -4.47 10.06
C THR A 28 27.67 -3.96 11.39
N PRO A 29 27.72 -2.63 11.68
CA PRO A 29 27.26 -2.08 12.93
C PRO A 29 25.73 -2.04 13.03
N ILE A 30 25.22 -2.22 14.25
CA ILE A 30 23.81 -2.10 14.59
C ILE A 30 23.58 -0.77 15.31
N ALA A 31 22.71 0.06 14.73
CA ALA A 31 22.35 1.33 15.32
C ALA A 31 21.58 1.14 16.63
N GLY A 32 21.86 2.00 17.60
CA GLY A 32 21.13 2.07 18.87
C GLY A 32 21.17 3.45 19.50
N VAL A 33 20.52 3.56 20.65
CA VAL A 33 20.34 4.82 21.38
C VAL A 33 20.79 4.61 22.82
N LEU A 34 21.61 5.52 23.33
CA LEU A 34 21.93 5.62 24.76
C LEU A 34 20.83 6.40 25.48
N SER A 35 20.47 5.97 26.68
CA SER A 35 19.65 6.75 27.59
C SER A 35 20.37 8.05 27.99
N ALA A 36 19.62 9.06 28.39
CA ALA A 36 20.17 10.38 28.74
C ALA A 36 21.16 10.32 29.92
N ASP A 37 20.87 9.46 30.90
CA ASP A 37 21.74 9.16 32.05
C ASP A 37 22.90 8.21 31.70
N ARG A 38 22.96 7.74 30.45
CA ARG A 38 23.93 6.79 29.90
C ARG A 38 24.03 5.47 30.66
N THR A 39 23.00 5.07 31.40
CA THR A 39 23.01 3.78 32.11
C THR A 39 22.53 2.63 31.22
N GLN A 40 21.83 2.94 30.12
CA GLN A 40 21.25 1.95 29.21
C GLN A 40 21.53 2.30 27.75
N TRP A 41 21.66 1.26 26.93
CA TRP A 41 21.65 1.34 25.47
C TRP A 41 20.63 0.36 24.92
N ARG A 42 19.90 0.76 23.87
CA ARG A 42 18.92 -0.07 23.17
C ARG A 42 19.17 -0.02 21.67
N SER A 43 19.17 -1.16 20.99
CA SER A 43 19.19 -1.18 19.53
C SER A 43 17.92 -0.55 18.95
N LYS A 44 18.04 0.14 17.81
CA LYS A 44 16.90 0.79 17.16
C LYS A 44 15.90 -0.21 16.56
N ARG A 45 16.38 -1.42 16.22
CA ARG A 45 15.59 -2.51 15.64
C ARG A 45 15.97 -3.87 16.25
N GLY A 46 15.16 -4.88 15.97
CA GLY A 46 15.51 -6.29 16.17
C GLY A 46 16.71 -6.71 15.32
N MET A 47 17.31 -7.83 15.67
CA MET A 47 18.43 -8.44 14.97
C MET A 47 17.97 -9.29 13.79
N ALA A 48 18.85 -9.52 12.81
CA ALA A 48 18.60 -10.51 11.78
C ALA A 48 18.68 -11.96 12.34
N PRO A 49 17.84 -12.89 11.85
CA PRO A 49 17.82 -14.29 12.28
C PRO A 49 19.06 -15.06 11.81
N GLY A 50 19.51 -16.03 12.61
CA GLY A 50 20.64 -16.91 12.30
C GLY A 50 22.02 -16.25 12.27
N GLU A 51 22.14 -15.02 12.78
CA GLU A 51 23.38 -14.26 12.81
C GLU A 51 24.02 -14.29 14.21
N THR A 52 25.34 -14.18 14.26
CA THR A 52 26.10 -13.99 15.50
C THR A 52 26.51 -12.53 15.62
N TYR A 53 26.29 -11.94 16.78
CA TYR A 53 26.60 -10.55 17.08
C TYR A 53 27.69 -10.47 18.13
N GLN A 54 28.62 -9.54 17.91
CA GLN A 54 29.59 -9.12 18.90
C GLN A 54 29.15 -7.80 19.52
N VAL A 55 29.18 -7.72 20.85
CA VAL A 55 28.84 -6.54 21.64
C VAL A 55 30.09 -6.10 22.39
N THR A 56 30.64 -4.94 22.05
CA THR A 56 31.76 -4.32 22.76
C THR A 56 31.29 -3.07 23.49
N VAL A 57 31.50 -3.05 24.80
CA VAL A 57 31.05 -1.99 25.71
C VAL A 57 32.26 -1.38 26.40
N VAL A 58 32.31 -0.05 26.46
CA VAL A 58 33.22 0.69 27.34
C VAL A 58 32.36 1.39 28.39
N ALA A 59 32.56 1.03 29.65
CA ALA A 59 31.90 1.65 30.80
C ALA A 59 32.89 2.43 31.66
N VAL A 60 32.40 3.42 32.39
CA VAL A 60 33.17 4.26 33.32
C VAL A 60 32.51 4.20 34.69
N ASP A 61 33.30 3.96 35.73
CA ASP A 61 32.81 4.01 37.11
C ASP A 61 32.83 5.44 37.69
N PRO A 62 32.24 5.69 38.88
CA PRO A 62 32.24 7.02 39.50
C PRO A 62 33.63 7.58 39.82
N SER A 63 34.68 6.75 39.86
CA SER A 63 36.07 7.18 40.06
C SER A 63 36.77 7.58 38.75
N GLY A 64 36.08 7.47 37.62
CA GLY A 64 36.60 7.78 36.28
C GLY A 64 37.37 6.64 35.62
N LYS A 65 37.43 5.45 36.24
CA LYS A 65 38.15 4.31 35.68
C LYS A 65 37.30 3.63 34.61
N THR A 66 37.91 3.38 33.46
CA THR A 66 37.23 2.72 32.33
C THR A 66 37.45 1.21 32.34
N LYS A 67 36.41 0.46 31.98
CA LYS A 67 36.49 -0.98 31.73
C LYS A 67 35.86 -1.30 30.37
N GLN A 68 36.56 -2.09 29.56
CA GLN A 68 36.03 -2.64 28.32
C GLN A 68 35.56 -4.08 28.57
N VAL A 69 34.39 -4.41 28.04
CA VAL A 69 33.82 -5.76 28.07
C VAL A 69 33.37 -6.11 26.67
N SER A 70 33.66 -7.33 26.23
CA SER A 70 33.13 -7.88 24.99
C SER A 70 32.30 -9.12 25.29
N SER A 71 31.17 -9.27 24.61
CA SER A 71 30.31 -10.44 24.67
C SER A 71 29.84 -10.82 23.28
N GLU A 72 29.34 -12.03 23.13
CA GLU A 72 28.75 -12.51 21.88
C GLU A 72 27.43 -13.21 22.15
N PHE A 73 26.52 -13.11 21.19
CA PHE A 73 25.28 -13.89 21.20
C PHE A 73 24.87 -14.25 19.77
N SER A 74 24.11 -15.33 19.64
CA SER A 74 23.53 -15.74 18.35
C SER A 74 22.00 -15.64 18.38
N THR A 75 21.42 -15.27 17.25
CA THR A 75 19.97 -15.29 17.06
C THR A 75 19.49 -16.65 16.55
N VAL A 76 18.23 -16.98 16.83
CA VAL A 76 17.61 -18.21 16.31
C VAL A 76 17.62 -18.16 14.78
N LYS A 77 17.96 -19.28 14.14
CA LYS A 77 17.92 -19.42 12.69
C LYS A 77 16.47 -19.50 12.21
N ALA A 78 16.14 -18.76 11.16
CA ALA A 78 14.84 -18.86 10.50
C ALA A 78 14.70 -20.23 9.83
N THR A 79 13.54 -20.88 10.02
CA THR A 79 13.16 -22.07 9.24
C THR A 79 12.50 -21.69 7.93
N GLN A 80 11.90 -20.49 7.88
CA GLN A 80 11.26 -19.94 6.69
C GLN A 80 11.49 -18.43 6.63
N LEU A 81 11.47 -17.88 5.42
CA LEU A 81 11.51 -16.45 5.20
C LEU A 81 10.23 -16.02 4.47
N PHE A 82 9.73 -14.83 4.82
CA PHE A 82 8.69 -14.17 4.04
C PHE A 82 9.22 -12.88 3.40
N ALA A 83 8.57 -12.47 2.33
CA ALA A 83 8.83 -11.26 1.58
C ALA A 83 7.50 -10.59 1.22
N VAL A 84 7.57 -9.30 0.88
CA VAL A 84 6.47 -8.62 0.19
C VAL A 84 6.62 -8.91 -1.30
N ASP A 85 5.64 -9.62 -1.86
CA ASP A 85 5.53 -9.97 -3.29
C ASP A 85 5.07 -8.75 -4.10
N LYS A 86 4.12 -7.98 -3.56
CA LYS A 86 3.58 -6.80 -4.23
C LYS A 86 3.38 -5.63 -3.28
N ILE A 87 3.82 -4.44 -3.71
CA ILE A 87 3.49 -3.16 -3.07
C ILE A 87 2.78 -2.28 -4.07
N LEU A 88 1.64 -1.72 -3.68
CA LEU A 88 0.95 -0.64 -4.39
C LEU A 88 0.83 0.59 -3.47
N PRO A 89 0.92 1.81 -4.00
CA PRO A 89 1.20 2.18 -5.40
C PRO A 89 2.60 1.76 -5.90
N ASN A 90 2.74 1.49 -7.19
CA ASN A 90 4.03 1.25 -7.85
C ASN A 90 4.10 1.87 -9.26
N LYS A 91 5.30 1.86 -9.86
CA LYS A 91 5.54 2.51 -11.16
C LYS A 91 4.80 1.82 -12.30
N GLU A 92 4.84 0.49 -12.37
CA GLU A 92 4.25 -0.25 -13.49
C GLU A 92 2.72 -0.14 -13.54
N ILE A 93 2.05 -0.28 -12.40
CA ILE A 93 0.59 -0.36 -12.33
C ILE A 93 -0.02 1.01 -12.17
N THR A 94 0.57 1.89 -11.34
CA THR A 94 -0.09 3.14 -10.91
C THR A 94 0.63 4.41 -11.35
N GLY A 95 1.85 4.30 -11.89
CA GLY A 95 2.66 5.46 -12.28
C GLY A 95 3.18 6.33 -11.11
N LEU A 96 2.98 5.91 -9.85
CA LEU A 96 3.39 6.62 -8.61
C LEU A 96 2.74 7.99 -8.36
N THR A 97 1.84 8.45 -9.21
CA THR A 97 0.94 9.59 -8.94
C THR A 97 -0.49 9.08 -9.01
N VAL A 98 -1.16 9.07 -7.86
CA VAL A 98 -2.43 8.35 -7.67
C VAL A 98 -3.54 9.26 -7.15
N GLY A 99 -4.78 8.84 -7.30
CA GLY A 99 -5.95 9.57 -6.81
C GLY A 99 -6.06 9.59 -5.28
N ILE A 100 -6.92 10.48 -4.78
CA ILE A 100 -7.09 10.73 -3.34
C ILE A 100 -7.70 9.54 -2.56
N GLY A 101 -8.25 8.55 -3.25
CA GLY A 101 -8.79 7.34 -2.66
C GLY A 101 -7.77 6.20 -2.52
N MET A 102 -6.57 6.33 -3.11
CA MET A 102 -5.63 5.22 -3.25
C MET A 102 -5.11 4.71 -1.90
N PRO A 103 -5.33 3.43 -1.54
CA PRO A 103 -4.70 2.84 -0.35
C PRO A 103 -3.23 2.48 -0.62
N ILE A 104 -2.48 2.27 0.46
CA ILE A 104 -1.19 1.55 0.40
C ILE A 104 -1.53 0.07 0.58
N MET A 105 -1.08 -0.80 -0.31
CA MET A 105 -1.40 -2.23 -0.27
C MET A 105 -0.10 -3.05 -0.32
N LEU A 106 0.03 -4.00 0.60
CA LEU A 106 1.12 -4.97 0.64
C LEU A 106 0.53 -6.37 0.54
N THR A 107 1.06 -7.18 -0.36
CA THR A 107 0.78 -8.62 -0.46
C THR A 107 2.06 -9.38 -0.13
N PHE A 108 2.00 -10.25 0.87
CA PHE A 108 3.08 -11.13 1.28
C PHE A 108 3.05 -12.43 0.47
N ASP A 109 4.22 -13.02 0.23
CA ASP A 109 4.34 -14.33 -0.42
C ASP A 109 3.82 -15.48 0.47
N HIS A 110 3.78 -15.28 1.78
CA HIS A 110 3.35 -16.25 2.79
C HIS A 110 2.28 -15.69 3.75
N PRO A 111 1.41 -16.55 4.31
CA PRO A 111 0.47 -16.17 5.37
C PRO A 111 1.18 -15.60 6.59
N ILE A 112 0.79 -14.41 7.02
CA ILE A 112 1.25 -13.74 8.23
C ILE A 112 0.28 -14.04 9.38
N THR A 113 0.80 -14.71 10.39
CA THR A 113 0.06 -15.03 11.62
C THR A 113 0.36 -14.02 12.74
N ASP A 114 1.59 -13.48 12.79
CA ASP A 114 1.97 -12.42 13.72
C ASP A 114 1.79 -11.03 13.09
N ARG A 115 0.53 -10.67 12.87
CA ARG A 115 0.14 -9.40 12.24
C ARG A 115 0.55 -8.18 13.05
N VAL A 116 0.59 -8.30 14.38
CA VAL A 116 0.98 -7.20 15.27
C VAL A 116 2.45 -6.86 15.10
N SER A 117 3.33 -7.87 15.06
CA SER A 117 4.76 -7.64 14.82
C SER A 117 5.01 -7.03 13.45
N VAL A 118 4.30 -7.48 12.41
CA VAL A 118 4.40 -6.90 11.07
C VAL A 118 3.91 -5.44 11.06
N GLU A 119 2.69 -5.15 11.52
CA GLU A 119 2.11 -3.79 11.49
C GLU A 119 2.96 -2.76 12.22
N ARG A 120 3.57 -3.11 13.37
CA ARG A 120 4.45 -2.20 14.12
C ARG A 120 5.69 -1.77 13.35
N ASN A 121 6.08 -2.52 12.34
CA ASN A 121 7.23 -2.25 11.49
C ASN A 121 6.82 -1.68 10.12
N LEU A 122 5.53 -1.36 9.92
CA LEU A 122 5.03 -0.66 8.75
C LEU A 122 4.76 0.81 9.10
N MET A 123 5.66 1.69 8.66
CA MET A 123 5.64 3.11 8.96
C MET A 123 5.19 3.90 7.74
N VAL A 124 4.26 4.83 7.93
CA VAL A 124 3.77 5.73 6.89
C VAL A 124 4.13 7.16 7.25
N GLN A 125 4.92 7.80 6.39
CA GLN A 125 5.34 9.18 6.51
C GLN A 125 4.69 10.01 5.41
N THR A 126 4.26 11.22 5.76
CA THR A 126 3.47 12.07 4.87
C THR A 126 3.88 13.52 5.00
N SER A 127 3.88 14.27 3.89
CA SER A 127 4.08 15.72 3.95
C SER A 127 2.96 16.46 4.70
N ASN A 128 1.75 15.91 4.68
CA ASN A 128 0.60 16.37 5.46
C ASN A 128 0.14 15.22 6.37
N PRO A 129 0.36 15.29 7.70
CA PRO A 129 -0.05 14.23 8.62
C PRO A 129 -1.55 13.91 8.56
N VAL A 130 -1.88 12.63 8.57
CA VAL A 130 -3.27 12.12 8.54
C VAL A 130 -3.46 10.99 9.56
N GLU A 131 -4.66 10.89 10.12
CA GLU A 131 -5.07 9.72 10.89
C GLU A 131 -5.38 8.57 9.92
N GLY A 132 -4.75 7.40 10.11
CA GLY A 132 -4.96 6.20 9.30
C GLY A 132 -4.67 4.91 10.05
N ALA A 133 -4.92 3.77 9.40
CA ALA A 133 -4.78 2.46 10.03
C ALA A 133 -4.58 1.35 8.99
N TRP A 134 -3.90 0.30 9.41
CA TRP A 134 -3.75 -0.96 8.67
C TRP A 134 -5.02 -1.81 8.77
N HIS A 135 -5.30 -2.61 7.75
CA HIS A 135 -6.42 -3.54 7.68
C HIS A 135 -5.98 -4.79 6.90
N TRP A 136 -6.21 -5.96 7.48
CA TRP A 136 -5.96 -7.24 6.81
C TRP A 136 -7.22 -7.76 6.15
N PHE A 137 -7.17 -7.94 4.82
CA PHE A 137 -8.28 -8.57 4.08
C PHE A 137 -8.24 -10.09 4.14
N ASP A 138 -7.03 -10.65 4.21
CA ASP A 138 -6.77 -12.08 4.34
C ASP A 138 -5.48 -12.29 5.15
N ASP A 139 -4.87 -13.48 5.09
CA ASP A 139 -3.62 -13.79 5.79
C ASP A 139 -2.35 -13.27 5.09
N LYS A 140 -2.44 -12.78 3.85
CA LYS A 140 -1.32 -12.27 3.04
C LYS A 140 -1.45 -10.80 2.67
N SER A 141 -2.62 -10.20 2.81
CA SER A 141 -2.93 -8.89 2.24
C SER A 141 -3.26 -7.89 3.33
N VAL A 142 -2.40 -6.88 3.48
CA VAL A 142 -2.60 -5.77 4.41
C VAL A 142 -2.64 -4.45 3.64
N SER A 143 -3.59 -3.59 3.99
CA SER A 143 -3.76 -2.28 3.37
C SER A 143 -3.79 -1.18 4.43
N PHE A 144 -3.19 -0.04 4.13
CA PHE A 144 -3.37 1.19 4.89
C PHE A 144 -4.23 2.17 4.11
N ARG A 145 -5.20 2.79 4.79
CA ARG A 145 -5.82 4.02 4.33
C ARG A 145 -5.96 5.04 5.46
N PRO A 146 -5.98 6.34 5.13
CA PRO A 146 -6.43 7.36 6.04
C PRO A 146 -7.93 7.22 6.34
N LYS A 147 -8.36 7.82 7.46
CA LYS A 147 -9.75 7.84 7.91
C LYS A 147 -10.70 8.55 6.94
N LYS A 148 -10.20 9.60 6.30
CA LYS A 148 -10.81 10.33 5.18
C LYS A 148 -9.89 10.22 3.97
N TYR A 149 -10.36 10.52 2.76
CA TYR A 149 -9.48 10.57 1.59
C TYR A 149 -8.22 11.39 1.83
N TRP A 150 -7.15 11.00 1.14
CA TRP A 150 -5.88 11.70 1.22
C TRP A 150 -6.03 13.19 0.84
N PRO A 151 -5.38 14.12 1.55
CA PRO A 151 -5.24 15.48 1.06
C PRO A 151 -4.51 15.48 -0.29
N ALA A 152 -5.01 16.26 -1.25
CA ALA A 152 -4.38 16.40 -2.55
C ALA A 152 -2.91 16.86 -2.43
N HIS A 153 -2.08 16.47 -3.39
CA HIS A 153 -0.66 16.84 -3.47
C HIS A 153 0.22 16.35 -2.29
N THR A 154 -0.28 15.40 -1.49
CA THR A 154 0.49 14.81 -0.39
C THR A 154 1.57 13.87 -0.92
N LYS A 155 2.81 14.07 -0.46
CA LYS A 155 3.89 13.08 -0.66
C LYS A 155 3.81 12.02 0.41
N VAL A 156 3.88 10.75 0.02
CA VAL A 156 3.75 9.60 0.91
C VAL A 156 4.98 8.71 0.78
N LYS A 157 5.49 8.27 1.93
CA LYS A 157 6.57 7.29 2.03
C LYS A 157 6.15 6.17 2.96
N LEU A 158 6.09 4.95 2.43
CA LEU A 158 6.03 3.72 3.21
C LEU A 158 7.46 3.27 3.50
N VAL A 159 7.74 2.97 4.77
CA VAL A 159 8.93 2.24 5.20
C VAL A 159 8.47 0.97 5.91
N ALA A 160 8.71 -0.18 5.31
CA ALA A 160 8.42 -1.48 5.89
C ALA A 160 9.73 -2.12 6.38
N GLN A 161 10.01 -2.02 7.67
CA GLN A 161 11.24 -2.52 8.30
C GLN A 161 11.08 -4.01 8.66
N LEU A 162 10.91 -4.86 7.65
CA LEU A 162 10.51 -6.25 7.86
C LEU A 162 11.69 -7.22 8.03
N ALA A 163 12.93 -6.85 7.72
CA ALA A 163 14.04 -7.78 7.86
C ALA A 163 14.22 -8.21 9.33
N GLY A 164 14.11 -9.51 9.58
CA GLY A 164 14.14 -10.11 10.93
C GLY A 164 12.87 -9.93 11.76
N VAL A 165 11.81 -9.34 11.22
CA VAL A 165 10.50 -9.27 11.89
C VAL A 165 9.85 -10.65 11.87
N HIS A 166 9.32 -11.07 13.01
CA HIS A 166 8.59 -12.32 13.14
C HIS A 166 7.23 -12.23 12.43
N GLY A 167 6.98 -13.13 11.47
CA GLY A 167 5.71 -13.22 10.74
C GLY A 167 4.86 -14.43 11.13
N GLY A 168 5.45 -15.39 11.84
CA GLY A 168 4.84 -16.65 12.25
C GLY A 168 5.89 -17.65 12.72
N ALA A 169 5.47 -18.84 13.15
CA ALA A 169 6.35 -19.84 13.76
C ALA A 169 7.62 -20.12 12.92
N GLY A 170 8.79 -19.70 13.42
CA GLY A 170 10.08 -19.87 12.76
C GLY A 170 10.27 -19.06 11.47
N MET A 171 9.30 -18.20 11.13
CA MET A 171 9.24 -17.43 9.90
C MET A 171 9.54 -15.96 10.14
N TYR A 172 10.52 -15.43 9.40
CA TYR A 172 11.00 -14.05 9.57
C TYR A 172 11.06 -13.31 8.24
N GLY A 173 10.92 -11.99 8.29
CA GLY A 173 11.01 -11.17 7.10
C GLY A 173 12.45 -11.16 6.56
N SER A 174 12.57 -11.27 5.25
CA SER A 174 13.85 -11.38 4.54
C SER A 174 14.56 -10.04 4.35
N GLN A 175 13.81 -8.96 4.14
CA GLN A 175 14.33 -7.65 3.78
C GLN A 175 13.39 -6.51 4.17
N ASP A 176 13.92 -5.28 4.14
CA ASP A 176 13.14 -4.05 4.31
C ASP A 176 12.67 -3.51 2.95
N TYR A 177 11.60 -2.73 2.95
CA TYR A 177 11.07 -2.10 1.75
C TYR A 177 10.84 -0.60 1.97
N VAL A 178 11.07 0.18 0.92
CA VAL A 178 10.71 1.60 0.87
C VAL A 178 9.90 1.84 -0.39
N ARG A 179 8.77 2.55 -0.26
CA ARG A 179 7.96 3.00 -1.39
C ARG A 179 7.60 4.46 -1.21
N GLU A 180 7.89 5.25 -2.23
CA GLU A 180 7.53 6.67 -2.30
C GLU A 180 6.56 6.89 -3.46
N PHE A 181 5.50 7.67 -3.22
CA PHE A 181 4.52 8.05 -4.23
C PHE A 181 3.86 9.38 -3.86
N THR A 182 3.09 9.94 -4.80
CA THR A 182 2.40 11.22 -4.63
C THR A 182 0.90 11.05 -4.82
N ILE A 183 0.13 11.68 -3.94
CA ILE A 183 -1.30 11.90 -4.14
C ILE A 183 -1.46 13.07 -5.11
N GLY A 184 -2.21 12.87 -6.19
CA GLY A 184 -2.47 13.89 -7.20
C GLY A 184 -3.50 14.94 -6.75
N ARG A 185 -4.11 15.59 -7.74
CA ARG A 185 -5.29 16.45 -7.56
C ARG A 185 -6.48 15.70 -6.98
N SER A 186 -7.38 16.40 -6.32
CA SER A 186 -8.65 15.82 -5.87
C SER A 186 -9.59 15.66 -7.06
N GLN A 187 -10.04 14.45 -7.34
CA GLN A 187 -11.09 14.19 -8.32
C GLN A 187 -12.02 13.10 -7.81
N ILE A 188 -13.32 13.38 -7.83
CA ILE A 188 -14.38 12.45 -7.43
C ILE A 188 -15.43 12.44 -8.53
N SER A 189 -15.86 11.25 -8.94
CA SER A 189 -16.93 11.08 -9.93
C SER A 189 -18.17 10.53 -9.25
N HIS A 190 -19.28 11.23 -9.32
CA HIS A 190 -20.56 10.82 -8.75
C HIS A 190 -21.46 10.29 -9.86
N ALA A 191 -21.58 8.98 -9.99
CA ALA A 191 -22.40 8.30 -10.99
C ALA A 191 -23.72 7.86 -10.37
N ASP A 192 -24.81 8.51 -10.76
CA ASP A 192 -26.14 8.21 -10.24
C ASP A 192 -26.95 7.42 -11.27
N THR A 193 -27.33 6.20 -10.92
CA THR A 193 -28.02 5.27 -11.82
C THR A 193 -29.51 5.57 -11.99
N VAL A 194 -30.08 6.49 -11.20
CA VAL A 194 -31.50 6.90 -11.27
C VAL A 194 -31.65 8.13 -12.16
N SER A 195 -30.79 9.14 -11.99
CA SER A 195 -30.74 10.31 -12.86
C SER A 195 -30.01 10.06 -14.17
N HIS A 196 -29.29 8.94 -14.29
CA HIS A 196 -28.49 8.55 -15.45
C HIS A 196 -27.39 9.56 -15.80
N GLN A 197 -26.83 10.22 -14.78
CA GLN A 197 -25.79 11.23 -14.92
C GLN A 197 -24.59 10.91 -14.04
N MET A 198 -23.39 11.15 -14.57
CA MET A 198 -22.16 11.19 -13.81
C MET A 198 -21.61 12.60 -13.76
N THR A 199 -21.51 13.17 -12.56
CA THR A 199 -20.86 14.46 -12.33
C THR A 199 -19.42 14.23 -11.89
N VAL A 200 -18.46 14.77 -12.64
CA VAL A 200 -17.05 14.69 -12.30
C VAL A 200 -16.62 16.01 -11.69
N GLU A 201 -16.18 15.94 -10.43
CA GLU A 201 -15.69 17.07 -9.67
C GLU A 201 -14.18 17.00 -9.54
N ARG A 202 -13.51 18.13 -9.74
CA ARG A 202 -12.09 18.30 -9.48
C ARG A 202 -11.87 19.48 -8.57
N ASP A 203 -11.15 19.26 -7.48
CA ASP A 203 -10.83 20.27 -6.47
C ASP A 203 -12.10 21.03 -5.98
N GLY A 204 -13.22 20.30 -5.85
CA GLY A 204 -14.50 20.81 -5.40
C GLY A 204 -15.34 21.54 -6.45
N GLN A 205 -14.92 21.53 -7.73
CA GLN A 205 -15.66 22.15 -8.83
C GLN A 205 -16.09 21.11 -9.86
N VAL A 206 -17.33 21.20 -10.34
CA VAL A 206 -17.79 20.37 -11.46
C VAL A 206 -17.02 20.74 -12.73
N ILE A 207 -16.30 19.77 -13.30
CA ILE A 207 -15.57 19.95 -14.56
C ILE A 207 -16.30 19.31 -15.75
N ARG A 208 -17.21 18.36 -15.49
CA ARG A 208 -18.04 17.73 -16.52
C ARG A 208 -19.25 17.02 -15.93
N THR A 209 -20.35 17.03 -16.67
CA THR A 209 -21.47 16.11 -16.48
C THR A 209 -21.56 15.19 -17.68
N VAL A 210 -21.68 13.89 -17.44
CA VAL A 210 -21.60 12.81 -18.42
C VAL A 210 -22.89 11.98 -18.37
N PRO A 211 -23.70 11.99 -19.44
CA PRO A 211 -24.79 11.02 -19.59
C PRO A 211 -24.25 9.61 -19.56
N LEU A 212 -24.88 8.76 -18.74
CA LEU A 212 -24.50 7.37 -18.55
C LEU A 212 -25.69 6.43 -18.70
N SER A 213 -25.40 5.16 -18.92
CA SER A 213 -26.35 4.06 -18.79
C SER A 213 -25.70 2.94 -17.97
N ALA A 214 -26.28 2.65 -16.81
CA ALA A 214 -25.75 1.66 -15.88
C ALA A 214 -26.34 0.26 -16.14
N GLY A 215 -26.18 -0.65 -15.17
CA GLY A 215 -26.72 -2.00 -15.20
C GLY A 215 -28.24 -2.04 -15.25
N GLU A 216 -28.79 -2.85 -16.16
CA GLU A 216 -30.21 -2.93 -16.48
C GLU A 216 -31.08 -3.46 -15.32
N GLY A 217 -30.46 -4.15 -14.36
CA GLY A 217 -31.17 -4.78 -13.26
C GLY A 217 -31.95 -6.02 -13.71
N GLY A 218 -33.07 -6.32 -13.05
CA GLY A 218 -33.80 -7.56 -13.27
C GLY A 218 -33.11 -8.75 -12.59
N ASP A 219 -32.00 -9.23 -13.18
CA ASP A 219 -31.11 -10.20 -12.54
C ASP A 219 -30.20 -9.49 -11.53
N TRP A 220 -30.00 -10.10 -10.35
CA TRP A 220 -29.16 -9.53 -9.29
C TRP A 220 -27.75 -9.16 -9.77
N ARG A 221 -27.17 -9.98 -10.66
CA ARG A 221 -25.83 -9.79 -11.22
C ARG A 221 -25.73 -8.62 -12.22
N HIS A 222 -26.85 -8.16 -12.78
CA HIS A 222 -26.89 -7.06 -13.76
C HIS A 222 -27.14 -5.70 -13.13
N TYR A 223 -27.36 -5.63 -11.82
CA TYR A 223 -27.25 -4.35 -11.11
C TYR A 223 -25.77 -3.96 -11.02
N THR A 224 -25.45 -2.74 -11.45
CA THR A 224 -24.19 -2.08 -11.09
C THR A 224 -24.07 -2.04 -9.58
N THR A 225 -22.90 -2.28 -9.03
CA THR A 225 -22.69 -2.19 -7.59
C THR A 225 -22.67 -0.74 -7.12
N ASN A 226 -23.23 -0.52 -5.93
CA ASN A 226 -23.41 0.75 -5.24
C ASN A 226 -22.22 0.98 -4.31
N GLY A 227 -21.89 2.25 -4.07
CA GLY A 227 -20.87 2.66 -3.11
C GLY A 227 -19.64 3.27 -3.75
N ILE A 228 -18.54 3.29 -3.01
CA ILE A 228 -17.29 3.94 -3.42
C ILE A 228 -16.37 2.94 -4.14
N HIS A 229 -16.24 3.12 -5.45
CA HIS A 229 -15.23 2.44 -6.25
C HIS A 229 -13.97 3.30 -6.36
N LEU A 230 -12.84 2.65 -6.61
CA LEU A 230 -11.61 3.31 -7.00
C LEU A 230 -11.24 2.91 -8.42
N ALA A 231 -10.73 3.84 -9.22
CA ALA A 231 -10.17 3.50 -10.53
C ALA A 231 -8.97 2.55 -10.34
N MET A 232 -9.07 1.32 -10.85
CA MET A 232 -8.07 0.26 -10.65
C MET A 232 -7.05 0.22 -11.79
N SER A 233 -7.53 0.43 -13.02
CA SER A 233 -6.72 0.40 -14.23
C SER A 233 -7.39 1.21 -15.34
N ARG A 234 -6.62 1.47 -16.41
CA ARG A 234 -7.07 2.24 -17.58
C ARG A 234 -6.47 1.65 -18.84
N GLU A 235 -7.29 1.38 -19.84
CA GLU A 235 -6.87 0.72 -21.07
C GLU A 235 -7.49 1.39 -22.30
N ASP A 236 -6.77 1.37 -23.42
CA ASP A 236 -7.32 1.80 -24.70
C ASP A 236 -8.37 0.82 -25.22
N VAL A 237 -8.15 -0.48 -24.97
CA VAL A 237 -8.99 -1.58 -25.43
C VAL A 237 -9.08 -2.64 -24.34
N THR A 238 -10.30 -3.09 -24.06
CA THR A 238 -10.56 -4.23 -23.17
C THR A 238 -11.51 -5.20 -23.86
N THR A 239 -11.17 -6.49 -23.86
CA THR A 239 -12.11 -7.55 -24.26
C THR A 239 -12.79 -8.09 -23.01
N MET A 240 -14.06 -7.77 -22.86
CA MET A 240 -14.91 -8.24 -21.76
C MET A 240 -15.56 -9.55 -22.15
N THR A 241 -15.37 -10.60 -21.36
CA THR A 241 -15.99 -11.92 -21.57
C THR A 241 -16.91 -12.27 -20.42
N ASN A 242 -17.97 -13.04 -20.69
CA ASN A 242 -18.78 -13.61 -19.61
C ASN A 242 -17.90 -14.52 -18.72
N PRO A 243 -17.80 -14.27 -17.40
CA PRO A 243 -17.00 -15.11 -16.51
C PRO A 243 -17.65 -16.47 -16.21
N ASP A 244 -18.97 -16.59 -16.36
CA ASP A 244 -19.74 -17.77 -15.94
C ASP A 244 -19.76 -18.88 -17.01
N THR A 245 -19.41 -18.55 -18.26
CA THR A 245 -19.49 -19.49 -19.36
C THR A 245 -18.48 -19.17 -20.46
N GLY A 246 -17.99 -20.20 -21.15
CA GLY A 246 -17.03 -20.06 -22.26
C GLY A 246 -17.70 -19.99 -23.64
N PRO A 247 -16.91 -19.83 -24.72
CA PRO A 247 -17.41 -19.85 -26.09
C PRO A 247 -18.34 -21.05 -26.37
N GLY A 248 -19.55 -20.78 -26.87
CA GLY A 248 -20.57 -21.78 -27.18
C GLY A 248 -21.54 -22.11 -26.04
N GLY A 249 -21.31 -21.58 -24.83
CA GLY A 249 -22.26 -21.68 -23.72
C GLY A 249 -23.41 -20.66 -23.79
N ALA A 250 -24.55 -21.00 -23.20
CA ALA A 250 -25.71 -20.10 -23.16
C ALA A 250 -25.38 -18.82 -22.40
N GLY A 251 -25.62 -17.65 -23.02
CA GLY A 251 -25.30 -16.35 -22.44
C GLY A 251 -23.83 -15.94 -22.53
N TYR A 252 -22.98 -16.68 -23.26
CA TYR A 252 -21.62 -16.24 -23.55
C TYR A 252 -21.62 -14.91 -24.31
N TYR A 253 -20.78 -13.98 -23.86
CA TYR A 253 -20.44 -12.79 -24.63
C TYR A 253 -18.93 -12.60 -24.63
N SER A 254 -18.44 -11.99 -25.70
CA SER A 254 -17.09 -11.42 -25.81
C SER A 254 -17.24 -10.08 -26.51
N LEU A 255 -17.05 -9.01 -25.75
CA LEU A 255 -17.29 -7.65 -26.19
C LEU A 255 -15.98 -6.87 -26.08
N THR A 256 -15.46 -6.42 -27.23
CA THR A 256 -14.35 -5.48 -27.26
C THR A 256 -14.88 -4.06 -27.06
N VAL A 257 -14.44 -3.42 -26.00
CA VAL A 257 -14.77 -2.04 -25.66
C VAL A 257 -13.53 -1.18 -25.62
N TYR A 258 -13.72 0.13 -25.73
CA TYR A 258 -12.64 1.10 -25.83
C TYR A 258 -12.70 2.11 -24.69
N ASP A 259 -11.55 2.70 -24.40
CA ASP A 259 -11.37 3.75 -23.39
C ASP A 259 -11.92 3.36 -22.02
N THR A 260 -11.36 2.30 -21.44
CA THR A 260 -11.86 1.72 -20.20
C THR A 260 -11.20 2.28 -18.96
N VAL A 261 -11.99 2.41 -17.89
CA VAL A 261 -11.52 2.56 -16.52
C VAL A 261 -12.16 1.45 -15.69
N ARG A 262 -11.35 0.51 -15.18
CA ARG A 262 -11.85 -0.58 -14.32
C ARG A 262 -12.16 -0.07 -12.93
N ILE A 263 -13.30 -0.48 -12.36
CA ILE A 263 -13.77 -0.01 -11.05
C ILE A 263 -14.12 -1.13 -10.06
N SER A 264 -14.15 -2.39 -10.49
CA SER A 264 -14.28 -3.55 -9.59
C SER A 264 -13.60 -4.80 -10.14
N ASP A 265 -13.31 -5.78 -9.28
CA ASP A 265 -12.72 -7.03 -9.72
C ASP A 265 -13.69 -7.93 -10.49
N SER A 266 -14.99 -7.85 -10.17
CA SER A 266 -16.08 -8.52 -10.86
C SER A 266 -16.34 -8.03 -12.28
N GLY A 267 -15.57 -7.06 -12.76
CA GLY A 267 -15.57 -6.65 -14.17
C GLY A 267 -16.50 -5.48 -14.48
N GLU A 268 -16.72 -4.56 -13.55
CA GLU A 268 -17.39 -3.28 -13.87
C GLU A 268 -16.36 -2.25 -14.32
N TYR A 269 -16.73 -1.51 -15.38
CA TYR A 269 -15.90 -0.48 -15.99
C TYR A 269 -16.75 0.75 -16.32
N VAL A 270 -16.11 1.92 -16.37
CA VAL A 270 -16.59 3.05 -17.18
C VAL A 270 -15.97 2.93 -18.56
N HIS A 271 -16.77 2.88 -19.63
CA HIS A 271 -16.24 2.68 -20.98
C HIS A 271 -17.10 3.27 -22.09
N GLY A 272 -16.50 3.38 -23.29
CA GLY A 272 -17.20 3.81 -24.49
C GLY A 272 -18.20 2.78 -24.95
N ALA A 273 -19.45 3.19 -25.13
CA ALA A 273 -20.56 2.34 -25.57
C ALA A 273 -21.36 3.01 -26.69
N PRO A 274 -20.85 3.04 -27.94
CA PRO A 274 -21.53 3.69 -29.06
C PRO A 274 -22.91 3.08 -29.36
N TRP A 275 -23.13 1.81 -29.02
CA TRP A 275 -24.41 1.12 -29.22
C TRP A 275 -25.52 1.57 -28.26
N SER A 276 -25.21 2.23 -27.14
CA SER A 276 -26.19 2.61 -26.11
C SER A 276 -26.33 4.13 -25.92
N VAL A 277 -25.82 4.95 -26.84
CA VAL A 277 -25.89 6.42 -26.73
C VAL A 277 -27.32 6.96 -26.62
N GLY A 278 -28.31 6.28 -27.19
CA GLY A 278 -29.73 6.65 -27.04
C GLY A 278 -30.28 6.41 -25.62
N SER A 279 -29.70 5.47 -24.86
CA SER A 279 -30.07 5.16 -23.48
C SER A 279 -29.32 6.00 -22.46
N GLN A 280 -28.12 6.49 -22.80
CA GLN A 280 -27.29 7.28 -21.89
C GLN A 280 -27.99 8.59 -21.52
N GLY A 281 -28.20 8.81 -20.22
CA GLY A 281 -29.01 9.92 -19.70
C GLY A 281 -30.51 9.63 -19.56
N ASN A 282 -30.98 8.41 -19.89
CA ASN A 282 -32.40 8.07 -19.91
C ASN A 282 -32.75 6.70 -19.30
N SER A 283 -31.94 5.67 -19.52
CA SER A 283 -32.21 4.31 -19.04
C SER A 283 -30.94 3.48 -18.87
N ASN A 284 -31.01 2.44 -18.03
CA ASN A 284 -29.92 1.51 -17.77
C ASN A 284 -30.08 0.25 -18.63
N VAL A 285 -29.06 -0.10 -19.42
CA VAL A 285 -29.11 -1.21 -20.39
C VAL A 285 -27.84 -2.08 -20.41
N SER A 286 -26.94 -1.90 -19.44
CA SER A 286 -25.69 -2.66 -19.38
C SER A 286 -25.83 -3.90 -18.48
N HIS A 287 -24.79 -4.76 -18.46
CA HIS A 287 -24.70 -5.90 -17.53
C HIS A 287 -24.05 -5.53 -16.19
N GLY A 288 -23.89 -4.23 -15.89
CA GLY A 288 -23.24 -3.71 -14.67
C GLY A 288 -22.24 -2.58 -14.93
N CYS A 289 -21.67 -2.49 -16.14
CA CYS A 289 -20.79 -1.38 -16.53
C CYS A 289 -21.51 -0.03 -16.60
N ILE A 290 -20.74 1.05 -16.49
CA ILE A 290 -21.20 2.42 -16.71
C ILE A 290 -20.87 2.78 -18.17
N ASN A 291 -21.86 2.62 -19.04
CA ASN A 291 -21.77 2.98 -20.44
C ASN A 291 -21.80 4.50 -20.59
N VAL A 292 -20.84 5.06 -21.32
CA VAL A 292 -20.82 6.49 -21.70
C VAL A 292 -20.49 6.65 -23.18
N SER A 293 -20.69 7.84 -23.74
CA SER A 293 -20.35 8.09 -25.14
C SER A 293 -18.84 7.89 -25.37
N PRO A 294 -18.39 7.46 -26.57
CA PRO A 294 -16.97 7.29 -26.85
C PRO A 294 -16.12 8.54 -26.51
N SER A 295 -16.64 9.73 -26.80
CA SER A 295 -15.95 10.98 -26.44
C SER A 295 -15.83 11.22 -24.94
N ASN A 296 -16.86 10.85 -24.17
CA ASN A 296 -16.83 10.94 -22.71
C ASN A 296 -15.92 9.87 -22.11
N ALA A 297 -15.90 8.65 -22.66
CA ALA A 297 -15.03 7.57 -22.21
C ALA A 297 -13.56 7.93 -22.38
N LYS A 298 -13.17 8.39 -23.57
CA LYS A 298 -11.81 8.86 -23.85
C LYS A 298 -11.37 9.93 -22.87
N TRP A 299 -12.19 10.98 -22.72
CA TRP A 299 -11.92 12.05 -21.77
C TRP A 299 -11.82 11.54 -20.32
N PHE A 300 -12.74 10.66 -19.92
CA PHE A 300 -12.78 10.12 -18.57
C PHE A 300 -11.54 9.30 -18.26
N LYS A 301 -11.11 8.43 -19.19
CA LYS A 301 -9.88 7.68 -19.08
C LYS A 301 -8.67 8.61 -18.98
N GLU A 302 -8.53 9.57 -19.88
CA GLU A 302 -7.38 10.49 -19.92
C GLU A 302 -7.28 11.33 -18.65
N THR A 303 -8.43 11.75 -18.10
CA THR A 303 -8.50 12.67 -16.97
C THR A 303 -8.45 11.99 -15.60
N THR A 304 -8.68 10.67 -15.52
CA THR A 304 -8.74 9.87 -14.28
C THR A 304 -7.36 9.34 -13.88
N LEU A 305 -7.00 9.48 -12.60
CA LEU A 305 -5.85 8.79 -12.02
C LEU A 305 -6.31 7.48 -11.38
N ILE A 306 -5.43 6.48 -11.41
CA ILE A 306 -5.64 5.24 -10.65
C ILE A 306 -5.74 5.60 -9.16
N GLY A 307 -6.79 5.13 -8.49
CA GLY A 307 -7.15 5.48 -7.12
C GLY A 307 -8.09 6.69 -6.96
N ASP A 308 -8.53 7.33 -8.05
CA ASP A 308 -9.60 8.33 -7.95
C ASP A 308 -10.93 7.64 -7.56
N PRO A 309 -11.73 8.23 -6.65
CA PRO A 309 -13.05 7.71 -6.32
C PRO A 309 -14.09 7.88 -7.43
N ILE A 310 -14.83 6.80 -7.70
CA ILE A 310 -16.06 6.77 -8.51
C ILE A 310 -17.17 6.27 -7.58
N ILE A 311 -18.02 7.19 -7.14
CA ILE A 311 -19.11 6.93 -6.20
C ILE A 311 -20.36 6.62 -7.01
N VAL A 312 -20.85 5.38 -6.91
CA VAL A 312 -22.07 4.93 -7.57
C VAL A 312 -23.23 4.98 -6.57
N SER A 313 -24.34 5.59 -6.98
CA SER A 313 -25.59 5.67 -6.20
C SER A 313 -26.80 5.21 -7.01
N GLY A 314 -27.87 4.80 -6.32
CA GLY A 314 -29.17 4.54 -6.95
C GLY A 314 -29.43 3.08 -7.35
N THR A 315 -28.61 2.15 -6.87
CA THR A 315 -28.71 0.72 -7.16
C THR A 315 -28.70 -0.12 -5.87
N PRO A 316 -29.48 -1.22 -5.78
CA PRO A 316 -29.62 -1.99 -4.55
C PRO A 316 -28.41 -2.86 -4.20
N ARG A 317 -27.60 -3.24 -5.19
CA ARG A 317 -26.47 -4.17 -5.00
C ARG A 317 -25.26 -3.43 -4.44
N GLN A 318 -24.85 -3.69 -3.20
CA GLN A 318 -23.65 -3.03 -2.64
C GLN A 318 -22.36 -3.64 -3.20
N LEU A 319 -21.33 -2.81 -3.36
CA LEU A 319 -19.98 -3.29 -3.67
C LEU A 319 -19.43 -4.03 -2.46
N ASP A 320 -19.02 -5.28 -2.66
CA ASP A 320 -18.31 -6.05 -1.63
C ASP A 320 -16.93 -5.43 -1.37
N PRO A 321 -16.52 -5.21 -0.10
CA PRO A 321 -15.20 -4.68 0.22
C PRO A 321 -14.01 -5.45 -0.40
N ALA A 322 -14.17 -6.75 -0.66
CA ALA A 322 -13.17 -7.61 -1.28
C ALA A 322 -13.27 -7.68 -2.82
N ASN A 323 -14.26 -7.02 -3.43
CA ASN A 323 -14.43 -6.98 -4.89
C ASN A 323 -13.54 -5.91 -5.53
N GLY A 324 -12.23 -6.12 -5.47
CA GLY A 324 -11.23 -5.16 -5.93
C GLY A 324 -10.85 -4.18 -4.84
N TRP A 325 -10.85 -2.88 -5.15
CA TRP A 325 -10.38 -1.86 -4.21
C TRP A 325 -11.53 -1.22 -3.42
N GLY A 326 -12.32 -2.07 -2.76
CA GLY A 326 -13.48 -1.69 -1.92
C GLY A 326 -13.11 -1.10 -0.55
N HIS A 327 -11.92 -0.51 -0.40
CA HIS A 327 -11.36 -0.04 0.88
C HIS A 327 -12.21 1.00 1.61
N TRP A 328 -13.13 1.65 0.91
CA TRP A 328 -14.00 2.71 1.42
C TRP A 328 -15.45 2.29 1.67
N GLN A 329 -15.77 1.00 1.51
CA GLN A 329 -17.11 0.47 1.81
C GLN A 329 -17.38 0.38 3.31
N GLU A 330 -16.34 0.07 4.09
CA GLU A 330 -16.45 -0.04 5.54
C GLU A 330 -16.36 1.32 6.24
N THR A 331 -17.19 1.48 7.28
CA THR A 331 -17.03 2.59 8.22
C THR A 331 -15.68 2.52 8.93
N TRP A 332 -15.20 3.64 9.46
CA TRP A 332 -13.93 3.68 10.19
C TRP A 332 -13.85 2.67 11.36
N PRO A 333 -14.89 2.49 12.19
CA PRO A 333 -14.87 1.46 13.23
C PRO A 333 -14.82 0.03 12.70
N GLN A 334 -15.43 -0.26 11.54
CA GLN A 334 -15.34 -1.58 10.90
C GLN A 334 -13.91 -1.84 10.40
N TRP A 335 -13.31 -0.85 9.73
CA TRP A 335 -11.94 -0.91 9.23
C TRP A 335 -10.94 -1.29 10.34
N LEU A 336 -11.07 -0.69 11.52
CA LEU A 336 -10.18 -0.96 12.65
C LEU A 336 -10.29 -2.37 13.24
N ARG A 337 -11.39 -3.11 12.99
CA ARG A 337 -11.57 -4.47 13.53
C ARG A 337 -10.55 -5.46 12.97
N TRP A 338 -10.09 -5.19 11.76
CA TRP A 338 -9.16 -6.04 11.02
C TRP A 338 -7.70 -5.55 11.08
N SER A 339 -7.44 -4.50 11.86
CA SER A 339 -6.08 -4.14 12.29
C SER A 339 -5.64 -5.06 13.43
N GLY A 340 -4.43 -5.59 13.35
CA GLY A 340 -3.75 -6.23 14.47
C GLY A 340 -3.55 -5.28 15.65
N LEU A 341 -3.32 -3.99 15.38
CA LEU A 341 -3.22 -2.94 16.40
C LEU A 341 -4.56 -2.41 16.93
N ARG A 342 -5.67 -2.70 16.23
CA ARG A 342 -7.05 -2.27 16.55
C ARG A 342 -7.20 -0.76 16.81
N SER A 343 -6.28 0.04 16.28
CA SER A 343 -6.21 1.47 16.52
C SER A 343 -5.59 2.18 15.32
N GLY A 344 -6.05 3.40 15.07
CA GLY A 344 -5.42 4.29 14.10
C GLY A 344 -4.21 5.00 14.71
N PHE A 345 -3.33 5.47 13.85
CA PHE A 345 -2.19 6.31 14.19
C PHE A 345 -2.15 7.53 13.27
N THR A 346 -1.52 8.60 13.74
CA THR A 346 -1.20 9.75 12.88
C THR A 346 0.10 9.45 12.15
N THR A 347 0.10 9.61 10.83
CA THR A 347 1.30 9.42 10.01
C THR A 347 2.41 10.36 10.45
N GLU A 348 3.65 9.87 10.40
CA GLU A 348 4.80 10.69 10.76
C GLU A 348 4.99 11.81 9.74
N THR A 349 5.53 12.94 10.19
CA THR A 349 5.88 14.02 9.25
C THR A 349 7.06 13.57 8.41
N LEU A 350 6.89 13.66 7.08
CA LEU A 350 8.00 13.44 6.15
C LEU A 350 9.05 14.53 6.38
N SER A 351 10.14 14.18 7.06
CA SER A 351 11.25 15.11 7.31
C SER A 351 11.83 15.56 5.95
N ALA A 352 12.18 16.84 5.81
CA ALA A 352 12.90 17.31 4.64
C ALA A 352 14.16 16.44 4.44
N TYR A 353 14.32 15.88 3.24
CA TYR A 353 15.47 15.04 2.87
C TYR A 353 16.77 15.68 3.36
N PRO A 354 17.65 15.00 4.13
CA PRO A 354 19.05 15.25 3.97
C PRO A 354 19.42 14.76 2.56
N VAL A 355 19.87 15.68 1.70
CA VAL A 355 20.60 15.31 0.49
C VAL A 355 21.88 14.64 0.97
N ALA A 356 21.83 13.31 1.13
CA ALA A 356 23.03 12.52 1.32
C ALA A 356 23.67 12.35 -0.06
N ASP A 357 24.65 13.19 -0.31
CA ASP A 357 25.56 13.08 -1.44
C ASP A 357 26.32 11.76 -1.30
N HIS A 358 25.82 10.71 -1.97
CA HIS A 358 26.54 9.47 -2.16
C HIS A 358 26.93 9.39 -3.63
N THR A 359 27.97 10.14 -3.99
CA THR A 359 28.84 9.80 -5.11
C THR A 359 29.50 8.46 -4.82
N THR A 360 28.85 7.36 -5.21
CA THR A 360 29.55 6.09 -5.43
C THR A 360 30.17 6.14 -6.80
N THR A 361 31.47 6.47 -6.82
CA THR A 361 32.37 6.22 -7.94
C THR A 361 32.43 4.72 -8.19
N THR A 362 31.77 4.23 -9.23
CA THR A 362 32.06 2.90 -9.77
C THR A 362 33.32 3.01 -10.63
N ALA A 363 34.43 2.56 -10.06
CA ALA A 363 35.62 2.19 -10.82
C ALA A 363 35.39 0.85 -11.54
N ASP A 364 36.10 0.71 -12.65
CA ASP A 364 36.33 -0.47 -13.48
C ASP A 364 35.22 -0.90 -14.46
N GLU A 365 35.37 -0.44 -15.70
CA GLU A 365 35.33 -1.35 -16.83
C GLU A 365 36.57 -1.21 -17.71
N LYS A 366 37.18 -2.36 -17.97
CA LYS A 366 38.54 -2.57 -18.49
C LYS A 366 38.66 -2.24 -19.98
N LYS A 367 39.81 -1.67 -20.31
CA LYS A 367 40.68 -1.92 -21.48
C LYS A 367 40.01 -2.44 -22.77
N LYS A 368 40.10 -1.63 -23.82
CA LYS A 368 40.41 -2.13 -25.17
C LYS A 368 41.47 -1.23 -25.80
N VAL A 369 42.68 -1.79 -25.94
CA VAL A 369 43.79 -1.24 -26.73
C VAL A 369 43.98 -2.15 -27.95
N THR A 370 44.52 -1.57 -29.01
CA THR A 370 44.89 -2.10 -30.34
C THR A 370 43.75 -2.05 -31.35
N SER A 371 43.90 -1.41 -32.52
CA SER A 371 45.05 -0.79 -33.21
C SER A 371 44.55 0.29 -34.15
#